data_AF-A0A3N5TMI3-F1
#
_entry.id   AF-A0A3N5TMI3-F1
#
_cell.length_a   1.000
_cell.length_b   1.000
_cell.length_c   1.000
_cell.angle_alpha   90.00
_cell.angle_beta   90.00
_cell.angle_gamma   90.00
#
_symmetry.space_group_name_H-M   'P 1'
#
loop_
_entity.id
_entity.type
_entity.pdbx_description
1 polymer ?
#
loop_
_entity_poly.entity_id
_entity_poly.type
_entity_poly.pdbx_seq_one_letter_code
_entity_poly.pdbx_strand_id
1 'polypeptide(L)' 'MSDQPTPRLKVRFAQEVRSRLQQELGYANPMQVPRLEKVVVNMGVGDALKDGRMLEAAVDDLTIITGQKPIIT' A
#
# COMPACT_ATOMS: atom_id res chain seq x y z
N MET A 1 -1.71 0.42 26.15
CA MET A 1 -1.27 -0.04 24.81
C MET A 1 -2.53 -0.26 23.99
N SER A 2 -2.74 0.54 22.95
CA SER A 2 -3.97 0.54 22.15
C SER A 2 -4.16 -0.82 21.46
N ASP A 3 -5.25 -1.51 21.79
CA ASP A 3 -5.67 -2.78 21.19
C ASP A 3 -6.24 -2.51 19.78
N GLN A 4 -5.36 -2.33 18.80
CA GLN A 4 -5.79 -2.19 17.41
C GLN A 4 -5.90 -3.56 16.73
N PRO A 5 -7.06 -3.90 16.15
CA PRO A 5 -7.26 -5.19 15.49
C PRO A 5 -6.33 -5.32 14.28
N THR A 6 -5.78 -6.52 14.07
CA THR A 6 -4.89 -6.77 12.92
C THR A 6 -5.67 -6.61 11.61
N PRO A 7 -5.16 -5.88 10.60
CA PRO A 7 -5.86 -5.69 9.33
C PRO A 7 -6.23 -7.01 8.66
N ARG A 8 -7.47 -7.11 8.17
CA ARG A 8 -8.03 -8.33 7.56
C ARG A 8 -7.14 -8.96 6.48
N LEU A 9 -6.54 -8.14 5.62
CA LEU A 9 -5.66 -8.62 4.55
C LEU A 9 -4.34 -9.21 5.09
N LYS A 10 -3.82 -8.67 6.19
CA LYS A 10 -2.61 -9.19 6.85
C LYS A 10 -2.89 -10.57 7.47
N VAL A 11 -4.06 -10.74 8.10
CA VAL A 11 -4.52 -12.03 8.63
C VAL A 11 -4.66 -13.06 7.51
N ARG A 12 -5.38 -12.68 6.44
CA ARG A 12 -5.58 -13.56 5.27
C ARG A 12 -4.26 -13.97 4.61
N PHE A 13 -3.30 -13.04 4.49
CA PHE A 13 -1.99 -13.36 3.93
C PHE A 13 -1.24 -14.41 4.77
N ALA A 14 -1.24 -14.24 6.10
CA ALA A 14 -0.54 -15.15 7.00
C ALA A 14 -1.18 -16.54 7.07
N GLN A 15 -2.51 -16.64 7.01
CA GLN A 15 -3.24 -17.90 7.21
C GLN A 15 -3.47 -18.68 5.92
N GLU A 16 -3.77 -18.00 4.81
CA GLU A 16 -4.22 -18.64 3.57
C GLU A 16 -3.18 -18.48 2.45
N VAL A 17 -2.81 -17.24 2.13
CA VAL A 17 -2.05 -16.92 0.91
C VAL A 17 -0.62 -17.46 0.98
N ARG A 18 0.06 -17.31 2.12
CA ARG A 18 1.46 -17.75 2.29
C ARG A 18 1.62 -19.25 2.05
N SER A 19 0.74 -20.05 2.64
CA SER A 19 0.78 -21.51 2.53
C SER A 19 0.49 -21.97 1.10
N ARG A 20 -0.48 -21.34 0.43
CA ARG A 20 -0.76 -21.63 -0.99
C ARG A 20 0.42 -21.28 -1.89
N LEU A 21 0.99 -20.08 -1.74
CA LEU A 21 2.16 -19.67 -2.52
C LEU A 21 3.37 -20.57 -2.28
N GLN A 22 3.59 -21.03 -1.05
CA GLN A 22 4.66 -21.96 -0.73
C GLN A 22 4.50 -23.29 -1.46
N GLN A 23 3.28 -23.84 -1.48
CA GLN A 23 2.96 -25.10 -2.16
C GLN A 23 3.04 -24.97 -3.68
N GLU A 24 2.45 -23.91 -4.26
CA GLU A 24 2.43 -23.68 -5.71
C GLU A 24 3.83 -23.43 -6.28
N LEU A 25 4.70 -22.75 -5.53
CA LEU A 25 6.05 -22.40 -5.98
C LEU A 25 7.13 -23.36 -5.47
N GLY A 26 6.76 -24.36 -4.66
CA GLY A 26 7.67 -25.42 -4.19
C GLY A 26 8.78 -24.95 -3.26
N TYR A 27 8.58 -23.88 -2.47
CA TYR A 27 9.64 -23.35 -1.61
C TYR A 27 9.86 -24.19 -0.34
N ALA A 28 11.09 -24.67 -0.15
CA ALA A 28 11.49 -25.40 1.05
C ALA A 28 11.60 -24.49 2.29
N ASN A 29 11.99 -23.23 2.10
CA ASN A 29 12.12 -22.27 3.20
C ASN A 29 10.91 -21.32 3.23
N PRO A 30 10.16 -21.25 4.34
CA PRO A 30 9.02 -20.33 4.49
C PRO A 30 9.37 -18.84 4.32
N MET A 31 10.64 -18.46 4.44
CA MET A 31 11.13 -17.10 4.23
C MET A 31 11.37 -16.75 2.75
N GLN A 32 11.35 -17.74 1.85
CA GLN A 32 11.45 -17.54 0.41
C GLN A 32 10.11 -17.14 -0.23
N VAL A 33 8.99 -17.32 0.49
CA VAL A 33 7.67 -16.95 -0.01
C VAL A 33 7.62 -15.43 -0.25
N PRO A 34 7.23 -14.97 -1.46
CA PRO A 34 7.13 -13.55 -1.78
C PRO A 34 6.24 -12.79 -0.78
N ARG A 35 6.64 -11.56 -0.44
CA ARG A 35 5.91 -10.69 0.49
C ARG A 35 5.72 -9.30 -0.12
N LEU A 36 4.66 -8.62 0.30
CA LEU A 36 4.44 -7.22 -0.05
C LEU A 36 5.38 -6.34 0.78
N GLU A 37 6.29 -5.63 0.12
CA GLU A 37 7.24 -4.73 0.78
C GLU A 37 6.70 -3.31 0.90
N LYS A 38 6.24 -2.72 -0.21
CA LYS A 38 5.65 -1.38 -0.24
C LYS A 38 4.63 -1.25 -1.36
N VAL A 39 3.70 -0.32 -1.19
CA VAL A 39 2.78 0.14 -2.23
C VAL A 39 3.05 1.63 -2.42
N VAL A 40 3.42 2.06 -3.61
CA VAL A 40 3.64 3.47 -3.95
C VAL A 40 2.44 3.95 -4.75
N VAL A 41 1.80 5.02 -4.26
CA VAL A 41 0.71 5.70 -4.98
C VAL A 41 1.28 6.96 -5.59
N ASN A 42 1.13 7.10 -6.91
CA ASN A 42 1.57 8.27 -7.66
C ASN A 42 0.36 8.86 -8.41
N MET A 43 0.29 10.19 -8.46
CA MET A 43 -0.73 10.91 -9.20
C MET A 43 -0.07 11.96 -10.09
N GLY A 44 -0.22 11.80 -11.40
CA GLY A 44 0.22 12.81 -12.37
C GLY A 44 -0.80 13.92 -12.49
N VAL A 45 -0.46 15.13 -12.05
CA VAL A 45 -1.33 16.30 -12.15
C VAL A 45 -0.77 17.24 -13.22
N GLY A 46 -0.93 16.85 -14.49
CA GLY A 46 -0.29 17.52 -15.63
C GLY A 46 -0.65 19.00 -15.81
N ASP A 47 -1.88 19.39 -15.46
CA ASP A 47 -2.36 20.78 -15.56
C ASP A 47 -2.09 21.63 -14.30
N ALA A 48 -1.62 21.02 -13.20
CA ALA A 48 -1.36 21.73 -11.93
C ALA A 48 -0.19 22.72 -11.99
N LEU A 49 0.67 22.64 -13.02
CA LEU A 49 1.68 23.67 -13.28
C LEU A 49 1.04 25.05 -13.57
N LYS A 50 -0.22 25.08 -14.01
CA LYS A 50 -0.93 26.32 -14.38
C LYS A 50 -1.89 26.83 -13.30
N ASP A 51 -2.38 25.96 -12.42
CA ASP A 51 -3.26 26.33 -11.29
C ASP A 51 -2.88 25.57 -10.02
N GLY A 52 -2.24 26.27 -9.08
CA GLY A 52 -1.79 25.71 -7.80
C GLY A 52 -2.91 25.15 -6.92
N ARG A 53 -4.16 25.60 -7.12
CA ARG A 53 -5.32 25.09 -6.37
C ARG A 53 -5.63 23.64 -6.71
N MET A 54 -5.36 23.22 -7.95
CA MET A 54 -5.56 21.83 -8.34
C MET A 54 -4.52 20.90 -7.69
N LEU A 55 -3.30 21.40 -7.48
CA LEU A 55 -2.26 20.67 -6.75
C LEU A 55 -2.65 20.48 -5.28
N GLU A 56 -3.15 21.54 -4.64
CA GLU A 56 -3.60 21.48 -3.25
C GLU A 56 -4.75 20.50 -3.06
N ALA A 57 -5.78 20.58 -3.92
CA ALA A 57 -6.90 19.63 -3.89
C ALA A 57 -6.43 18.18 -4.09
N ALA A 58 -5.51 17.95 -5.03
CA ALA A 58 -4.88 16.65 -5.26
C ALA A 58 -4.14 16.11 -4.03
N VAL A 59 -3.43 16.98 -3.31
CA VAL A 59 -2.70 16.62 -2.08
C VAL A 59 -3.68 16.27 -0.96
N ASP A 60 -4.76 17.03 -0.81
CA ASP A 60 -5.77 16.80 0.21
C ASP A 60 -6.52 15.48 -0.03
N ASP A 61 -6.94 15.22 -1.26
CA ASP A 61 -7.61 13.98 -1.64
C ASP A 61 -6.72 12.76 -1.38
N LEU A 62 -5.45 12.80 -1.80
CA LEU A 62 -4.50 11.72 -1.53
C LEU A 62 -4.25 11.54 -0.03
N THR A 63 -4.24 12.63 0.74
CA THR A 63 -4.07 12.57 2.19
C THR A 63 -5.25 11.88 2.86
N ILE A 64 -6.48 12.20 2.44
CA ILE A 64 -7.70 11.56 2.95
C ILE A 64 -7.74 10.08 2.58
N ILE A 65 -7.38 9.72 1.35
CA ILE A 65 -7.42 8.34 0.85
C ILE A 65 -6.35 7.47 1.50
N THR A 66 -5.10 7.96 1.57
CA THR A 66 -3.95 7.16 2.03
C THR A 66 -3.69 7.31 3.53
N GLY A 67 -4.29 8.31 4.18
CA GLY A 67 -3.98 8.69 5.56
C GLY A 67 -2.57 9.26 5.73
N GLN A 68 -1.89 9.60 4.64
CA GLN A 68 -0.51 10.09 4.64
C GLN A 68 -0.38 11.33 3.75
N LYS A 69 0.39 12.31 4.19
CA LYS A 69 0.68 13.48 3.37
C LYS A 69 1.59 13.07 2.20
N PRO A 70 1.17 13.25 0.94
CA PRO A 70 1.97 12.88 -0.23
C PRO A 70 3.17 13.82 -0.39
N ILE A 71 4.22 13.30 -1.04
CA ILE A 71 5.40 14.08 -1.42
C ILE A 71 5.14 14.70 -2.79
N ILE A 72 5.24 16.03 -2.86
CA ILE A 72 5.20 16.75 -4.14
C ILE A 72 6.56 16.59 -4.81
N THR A 73 6.57 16.04 -6.02
CA THR A 73 7.77 15.71 -6.79
C THR A 73 7.99 16.73 -7.90
#